data_AF-X0XTW8-F1
#
_entry.id   AF-X0XTW8-F1
#
_cell.length_a   1.000
_cell.length_b   1.000
_cell.length_c   1.000
_cell.angle_alpha   90.00
_cell.angle_beta   90.00
_cell.angle_gamma   90.00
#
_symmetry.space_group_name_H-M   'P 1'
#
loop_
_entity.id
_entity.type
_entity.pdbx_description
1 polymer ?
#
loop_
_entity_poly.entity_id
_entity_poly.type
_entity_poly.pdbx_seq_one_letter_code
_entity_poly.pdbx_strand_id
1 'polypeptide(L)' 'MVSKVKASHILVEKHSQALKVLEELGAGKDFKELARKHSTCPSRKKGGDLGFFGRGRMVKEFERAAFALKV' A
#
# COMPACT_ATOMS: atom_id res chain seq x y z
N MET A 1 -19.31 10.15 8.05
CA MET A 1 -17.84 10.30 7.99
C MET A 1 -17.21 8.93 8.10
N VAL A 2 -16.38 8.52 7.14
CA VAL A 2 -15.76 7.19 7.19
C VAL A 2 -14.65 7.22 8.23
N SER A 3 -14.89 6.59 9.38
CA SER A 3 -13.99 6.65 10.54
C SER A 3 -12.74 5.74 10.36
N LYS A 4 -12.81 4.78 9.43
CA LYS A 4 -11.74 3.80 9.17
C LYS A 4 -11.71 3.43 7.69
N VAL A 5 -10.53 3.40 7.08
CA VAL A 5 -10.33 2.89 5.72
C VAL A 5 -9.50 1.62 5.77
N LYS A 6 -9.74 0.71 4.83
CA LYS A 6 -8.89 -0.44 4.60
C LYS A 6 -8.00 -0.13 3.41
N ALA A 7 -6.69 -0.15 3.59
CA ALA A 7 -5.75 0.04 2.50
C ALA A 7 -4.63 -0.99 2.55
N SER A 8 -4.03 -1.22 1.38
CA SER A 8 -2.82 -2.02 1.23
C SER A 8 -1.72 -1.13 0.69
N HIS A 9 -0.48 -1.35 1.13
CA HIS A 9 0.66 -0.56 0.67
C HIS A 9 1.90 -1.41 0.43
N ILE A 10 2.74 -0.92 -0.48
CA ILE A 10 4.04 -1.50 -0.79
C ILE A 10 5.06 -0.42 -0.44
N LEU A 11 5.80 -0.63 0.65
CA LEU A 11 6.83 0.29 1.07
C LEU A 11 8.14 -0.11 0.40
N VAL A 12 8.72 0.79 -0.39
CA VAL A 12 10.02 0.57 -1.05
C VAL A 12 10.94 1.73 -0.71
N GLU A 13 12.24 1.45 -0.68
CA GLU A 13 13.25 2.48 -0.36
C GLU A 13 13.58 3.34 -1.58
N LYS A 14 13.46 2.78 -2.79
CA LYS A 14 13.83 3.45 -4.04
C LYS A 14 12.59 3.74 -4.89
N HIS A 15 12.54 4.95 -5.44
CA HIS A 15 11.52 5.35 -6.41
C HIS A 15 11.49 4.41 -7.63
N SER A 16 12.64 3.95 -8.13
CA SER A 16 12.70 2.99 -9.23
C SER A 16 12.03 1.64 -8.91
N GLN A 17 12.01 1.21 -7.64
CA GLN A 17 11.29 0.00 -7.25
C GLN A 17 9.77 0.23 -7.26
N ALA A 18 9.32 1.42 -6.84
CA ALA A 18 7.90 1.78 -6.90
C ALA A 18 7.39 1.77 -8.35
N LEU A 19 8.19 2.33 -9.27
CA LEU A 19 7.88 2.33 -10.70
C LEU A 19 7.79 0.91 -11.27
N LYS A 20 8.77 0.04 -10.96
CA LYS A 20 8.72 -1.36 -11.39
C LYS A 20 7.48 -2.09 -10.88
N VAL A 21 7.14 -1.89 -9.62
CA VAL A 21 5.92 -2.49 -9.04
C VAL A 21 4.66 -1.97 -9.74
N LEU A 22 4.61 -0.68 -10.09
CA LEU A 22 3.52 -0.08 -10.88
C LEU A 22 3.41 -0.70 -12.28
N GLU A 23 4.53 -0.89 -12.98
CA GLU A 23 4.55 -1.57 -14.28
C GLU A 23 4.09 -3.02 -14.16
N GLU A 24 4.56 -3.74 -13.15
CA GLU A 24 4.17 -5.12 -12.87
C GLU A 24 2.68 -5.25 -12.53
N LEU A 25 2.13 -4.29 -11.76
CA LEU A 25 0.69 -4.19 -11.50
C LEU A 25 -0.10 -3.94 -12.78
N GLY A 26 0.39 -3.07 -13.66
CA GLY A 26 -0.22 -2.81 -14.97
C GLY A 26 -0.19 -4.02 -15.90
N ALA A 27 0.83 -4.89 -15.77
CA ALA A 27 0.93 -6.16 -16.48
C ALA A 27 0.00 -7.26 -15.93
N GLY A 28 -0.80 -6.98 -14.89
CA GLY A 28 -1.74 -7.92 -14.31
C GLY A 28 -1.15 -8.82 -13.21
N LYS A 29 0.02 -8.50 -12.67
CA LYS A 29 0.56 -9.22 -11.50
C LYS A 29 -0.23 -8.89 -10.24
N ASP A 30 -0.30 -9.85 -9.33
CA ASP A 30 -1.05 -9.70 -8.09
C ASP A 30 -0.33 -8.74 -7.12
N PHE A 31 -1.07 -7.76 -6.60
CA PHE A 31 -0.54 -6.79 -5.64
C PHE A 31 0.03 -7.45 -4.40
N LYS A 32 -0.57 -8.55 -3.89
CA LYS A 32 -0.09 -9.23 -2.69
C LYS A 32 1.24 -9.91 -2.93
N GLU A 33 1.46 -10.46 -4.12
CA GLU A 33 2.75 -11.06 -4.49
C GLU A 33 3.84 -9.99 -4.59
N LEU A 34 3.55 -8.87 -5.26
CA LEU A 34 4.49 -7.76 -5.36
C LEU A 34 4.78 -7.15 -3.99
N ALA A 35 3.76 -6.99 -3.14
CA ALA A 35 3.95 -6.56 -1.77
C ALA A 35 4.82 -7.52 -0.97
N ARG A 36 4.65 -8.84 -1.14
CA ARG A 36 5.49 -9.86 -0.48
C ARG A 36 6.96 -9.78 -0.90
N LYS A 37 7.20 -9.55 -2.20
CA LYS A 37 8.55 -9.53 -2.79
C LYS A 37 9.27 -8.20 -2.58
N HIS A 38 8.57 -7.09 -2.76
CA HIS A 38 9.17 -5.75 -2.81
C HIS A 38 8.95 -4.91 -1.56
N SER A 39 7.88 -5.15 -0.79
CA SER A 39 7.61 -4.32 0.40
C SER A 39 8.62 -4.61 1.51
N THR A 40 9.18 -3.55 2.08
CA THR A 40 10.06 -3.60 3.26
C THR A 40 9.27 -3.59 4.58
N CYS A 41 7.98 -3.24 4.54
CA CYS A 41 7.11 -3.21 5.71
C CYS A 41 6.77 -4.64 6.18
N PRO A 42 6.63 -4.91 7.50
CA PRO A 42 6.16 -6.20 8.01
C PRO A 42 4.78 -6.63 7.46
N SER A 43 3.97 -5.69 6.97
CA SER A 43 2.71 -5.95 6.24
C SER A 43 2.91 -6.80 4.99
N ARG A 44 4.15 -6.91 4.45
CA ARG A 44 4.49 -7.79 3.33
C ARG A 44 4.03 -9.23 3.54
N LYS A 45 4.09 -9.75 4.78
CA LYS A 45 3.63 -11.11 5.10
C LYS A 45 2.14 -11.31 4.78
N LYS A 46 1.33 -10.25 4.92
CA LYS A 46 -0.09 -10.20 4.59
C LYS A 46 -0.36 -9.67 3.16
N GLY A 47 0.65 -9.57 2.31
CA GLY A 47 0.50 -9.01 0.98
C GLY A 47 0.29 -7.50 0.97
N GLY A 48 0.89 -6.79 1.93
CA GLY A 48 0.80 -5.34 2.04
C GLY A 48 -0.47 -4.83 2.72
N ASP A 49 -1.37 -5.73 3.16
CA ASP A 49 -2.61 -5.39 3.86
C ASP A 49 -2.30 -4.79 5.25
N LEU A 50 -2.71 -3.53 5.44
CA LEU A 50 -2.62 -2.82 6.72
C LEU A 50 -3.89 -3.03 7.58
N GLY A 51 -4.92 -3.67 7.05
CA GLY A 51 -6.22 -3.77 7.67
C GLY A 51 -6.94 -2.42 7.74
N PHE A 52 -7.90 -2.32 8.65
CA PHE A 52 -8.65 -1.08 8.88
C PHE A 52 -7.87 -0.14 9.81
N PHE A 53 -7.54 1.05 9.31
CA PHE A 53 -6.95 2.11 10.12
C PHE A 53 -7.79 3.38 10.08
N GLY A 54 -7.81 4.09 11.21
CA GLY A 54 -8.43 5.41 11.32
C GLY A 54 -7.43 6.53 11.05
N ARG A 55 -7.92 7.76 11.07
CA ARG A 55 -7.07 8.95 10.98
C ARG A 55 -6.12 9.05 12.18
N GLY A 56 -4.89 9.49 11.98
CA GLY A 56 -3.82 9.57 12.98
C GLY A 56 -3.07 8.26 13.26
N ARG A 57 -3.42 7.15 12.59
CA ARG A 57 -2.72 5.85 12.75
C ARG A 57 -1.55 5.67 11.78
N MET A 58 -1.53 6.43 10.68
CA MET A 58 -0.54 6.34 9.62
C MET A 58 0.11 7.70 9.39
N VAL A 59 1.24 7.71 8.67
CA VAL A 59 1.89 8.96 8.26
C VAL A 59 0.94 9.81 7.42
N LYS A 60 0.96 11.12 7.65
CA LYS A 60 -0.02 12.07 7.09
C LYS A 60 -0.14 12.00 5.58
N GLU A 61 0.97 11.79 4.88
CA GLU A 61 1.01 11.66 3.42
C GLU A 61 0.29 10.41 2.93
N PHE A 62 0.57 9.26 3.57
CA PHE A 62 -0.09 7.99 3.26
C PHE A 62 -1.57 8.04 3.60
N GLU A 63 -1.93 8.58 4.77
CA GLU A 63 -3.31 8.76 5.17
C GLU A 63 -4.07 9.60 4.16
N ARG A 64 -3.51 10.74 3.76
CA ARG A 64 -4.16 11.63 2.79
C ARG A 64 -4.39 10.91 1.46
N ALA A 65 -3.43 10.14 0.97
CA ALA A 65 -3.60 9.34 -0.24
C ALA A 65 -4.66 8.25 -0.07
N ALA A 66 -4.61 7.49 1.03
CA ALA A 66 -5.54 6.39 1.30
C ALA A 66 -7.00 6.86 1.49
N PHE A 67 -7.21 8.00 2.14
CA PHE A 67 -8.54 8.60 2.31
C PHE A 67 -9.00 9.40 1.07
N ALA A 68 -8.09 9.80 0.18
CA ALA A 68 -8.44 10.46 -1.08
C ALA A 68 -8.85 9.47 -2.18
N LEU A 69 -8.41 8.21 -2.08
CA LEU A 69 -8.88 7.14 -2.96
C LEU A 69 -10.39 6.94 -2.73
N LYS A 70 -11.17 7.15 -3.80
CA LYS A 70 -12.59 6.80 -3.82
C LYS A 70 -12.69 5.27 -3.83
N VAL A 71 -13.26 4.72 -2.77
CA VAL A 71 -13.71 3.33 -2.67
C VAL A 71 -15.09 3.16 -3.29
#